data_AF-A0A7J8IBT5-F1
#
_entry.id   AF-A0A7J8IBT5-F1
#
_cell.length_a   1.000
_cell.length_b   1.000
_cell.length_c   1.000
_cell.angle_alpha   90.00
_cell.angle_beta   90.00
_cell.angle_gamma   90.00
#
_symmetry.space_group_name_H-M   'P 1'
#
loop_
_entity.id
_entity.type
_entity.pdbx_description
1 polymer ?
#
loop_
_entity_poly.entity_id
_entity_poly.type
_entity_poly.pdbx_seq_one_letter_code
_entity_poly.pdbx_strand_id
1 'polypeptide(L)'
;MRLLERMRKEWFMIGIVLAIAGAKLEPSIGVNGGPLKPEITVSYIAVATIFFNSGLSLKTEELTSALVHIRLHLFIQIFTLAFFPATIWLFLQILSVTPVNEWLLKGQQQYLTQPLEVFWASL
;
A
#
# COMPACT_ATOMS: atom_id res chain seq x y z
N MET A 1 22.30 -25.19 -7.46
CA MET A 1 22.78 -24.13 -6.53
C MET A 1 22.30 -22.73 -6.94
N ARG A 2 22.59 -22.23 -8.15
CA ARG A 2 22.18 -20.87 -8.61
C ARG A 2 20.68 -20.57 -8.54
N LEU A 3 19.80 -21.55 -8.80
CA LEU A 3 18.34 -21.38 -8.74
C LEU A 3 17.84 -21.13 -7.30
N LEU A 4 18.33 -21.90 -6.34
CA LEU A 4 18.01 -21.75 -4.91
C LEU A 4 18.49 -20.40 -4.36
N GLU A 5 19.66 -19.92 -4.78
CA GLU A 5 20.17 -18.61 -4.39
C GLU A 5 19.35 -17.46 -4.97
N ARG A 6 18.87 -17.60 -6.22
CA ARG A 6 17.97 -16.63 -6.86
C ARG A 6 16.60 -16.61 -6.19
N MET A 7 16.05 -17.78 -5.88
CA MET A 7 14.79 -17.90 -5.14
C MET A 7 14.90 -17.33 -3.73
N ARG A 8 16.03 -17.50 -3.04
CA ARG A 8 16.27 -16.90 -1.72
C ARG A 8 16.45 -15.39 -1.79
N LYS A 9 16.92 -14.84 -2.91
CA LYS A 9 17.04 -13.39 -3.10
C LYS A 9 15.68 -12.75 -3.37
N GLU A 10 14.88 -13.39 -4.21
CA GLU A 10 13.55 -12.92 -4.64
C GLU A 10 12.39 -13.58 -3.86
N TRP A 11 12.70 -14.15 -2.69
CA TRP A 11 11.74 -14.98 -1.93
C TRP A 11 10.47 -14.22 -1.58
N PHE A 12 10.60 -12.93 -1.31
CA PHE A 12 9.48 -12.03 -1.02
C PHE A 12 8.56 -11.85 -2.22
N MET A 13 9.13 -11.58 -3.40
CA MET A 13 8.38 -11.44 -4.65
C MET A 13 7.63 -12.74 -4.99
N ILE A 14 8.33 -13.88 -4.90
CA ILE A 14 7.74 -15.20 -5.13
C ILE A 14 6.61 -15.47 -4.12
N GLY A 15 6.82 -15.12 -2.85
CA GLY A 15 5.82 -15.25 -1.79
C GLY A 15 4.54 -14.47 -2.07
N ILE A 16 4.64 -13.22 -2.54
CA ILE A 16 3.47 -12.40 -2.92
C ILE A 16 2.69 -13.07 -4.05
N VAL A 17 3.36 -13.50 -5.12
CA VAL A 17 2.70 -14.13 -6.27
C VAL A 17 1.98 -15.41 -5.85
N LEU A 18 2.62 -16.24 -5.01
CA LEU A 18 2.01 -17.45 -4.48
C LEU A 18 0.81 -17.16 -3.56
N ALA A 19 0.89 -16.12 -2.72
CA ALA A 19 -0.22 -15.71 -1.86
C ALA A 19 -1.43 -15.25 -2.68
N ILE A 20 -1.21 -14.44 -3.74
CA ILE A 20 -2.28 -13.99 -4.65
C ILE A 20 -2.89 -15.20 -5.39
N ALA A 21 -2.04 -16.11 -5.89
CA ALA A 21 -2.52 -17.32 -6.54
C ALA A 21 -3.34 -18.20 -5.59
N GLY A 22 -2.90 -18.36 -4.34
CA GLY A 22 -3.64 -19.09 -3.29
C GLY A 22 -4.98 -18.45 -2.98
N ALA A 23 -5.03 -17.12 -2.81
CA ALA A 23 -6.26 -16.39 -2.57
C ALA A 23 -7.25 -16.51 -3.75
N LYS A 24 -6.74 -16.63 -4.99
CA LYS A 24 -7.58 -16.88 -6.18
C LYS A 24 -8.16 -18.29 -6.20
N LEU A 25 -7.43 -19.30 -5.69
CA LEU A 25 -7.89 -20.69 -5.66
C LEU A 25 -8.93 -20.94 -4.57
N GLU A 26 -8.75 -20.36 -3.39
CA GLU A 26 -9.68 -20.49 -2.26
C GLU A 26 -10.00 -19.12 -1.66
N PRO A 27 -10.91 -18.35 -2.28
CA PRO A 27 -11.25 -17.02 -1.81
C PRO A 27 -12.02 -17.05 -0.49
N SER A 28 -12.71 -18.15 -0.14
CA SER A 28 -13.56 -18.24 1.05
C SER A 28 -12.78 -18.10 2.38
N ILE A 29 -11.47 -18.37 2.36
CA ILE A 29 -10.61 -18.19 3.53
C ILE A 29 -10.38 -16.71 3.83
N GLY A 30 -10.22 -15.90 2.77
CA GLY A 30 -9.83 -14.49 2.85
C GLY A 30 -10.96 -13.49 2.64
N VAL A 31 -12.22 -13.93 2.62
CA VAL A 31 -13.36 -13.00 2.64
C VAL A 31 -13.62 -12.50 4.06
N ASN A 32 -14.31 -11.36 4.13
CA ASN A 32 -14.79 -10.82 5.38
C ASN A 32 -15.71 -11.83 6.11
N GLY A 33 -15.45 -12.07 7.39
CA GLY A 33 -16.10 -13.11 8.20
C GLY A 33 -15.62 -14.54 7.93
N GLY A 34 -14.68 -14.76 7.00
CA GLY A 34 -14.06 -16.06 6.74
C GLY A 34 -13.12 -16.51 7.88
N PRO A 35 -12.58 -17.75 7.83
CA PRO A 35 -11.70 -18.30 8.86
C PRO A 35 -10.50 -17.42 9.21
N LEU A 36 -9.93 -16.71 8.21
CA LEU A 36 -8.79 -15.82 8.42
C LEU A 36 -9.17 -14.52 9.13
N LYS A 37 -10.44 -14.10 9.02
CA LYS A 37 -10.94 -12.79 9.46
C LYS A 37 -9.96 -11.65 9.13
N PRO A 38 -9.70 -11.38 7.84
CA PRO A 38 -8.71 -10.40 7.42
C PRO A 38 -8.90 -9.02 8.06
N GLU A 39 -10.15 -8.68 8.38
CA GLU A 39 -10.53 -7.42 9.02
C GLU A 39 -9.91 -7.26 10.41
N ILE A 40 -9.54 -8.37 11.07
CA ILE A 40 -8.88 -8.36 12.37
C ILE A 40 -7.41 -8.73 12.22
N THR A 41 -7.12 -9.86 11.58
CA THR A 41 -5.77 -10.40 11.53
C THR A 41 -4.85 -9.59 10.63
N VAL A 42 -5.33 -9.14 9.47
CA VAL A 42 -4.53 -8.35 8.53
C VAL A 42 -4.60 -6.89 8.92
N SER A 43 -5.80 -6.29 8.93
CA SER A 43 -5.98 -4.85 9.13
C SER A 43 -5.49 -4.34 10.48
N TYR A 44 -5.60 -5.13 11.56
CA TYR A 44 -5.08 -4.72 12.87
C TYR A 44 -3.76 -5.38 13.20
N ILE A 45 -3.69 -6.72 13.27
CA ILE A 45 -2.51 -7.39 13.85
C ILE A 45 -1.29 -7.24 12.93
N ALA A 46 -1.42 -7.55 11.64
CA ALA A 46 -0.31 -7.49 10.71
C ALA A 46 0.15 -6.04 10.48
N VAL A 47 -0.78 -5.12 10.24
CA VAL A 47 -0.49 -3.68 10.08
C VAL A 47 0.20 -3.13 11.33
N ALA A 48 -0.34 -3.36 12.53
CA ALA A 48 0.27 -2.88 13.77
C ALA A 48 1.69 -3.44 13.95
N THR A 49 1.91 -4.72 13.62
CA THR A 49 3.24 -5.34 13.69
C THR A 49 4.24 -4.70 12.73
N ILE A 50 3.83 -4.41 11.49
CA ILE A 50 4.68 -3.75 10.50
C ILE A 50 5.02 -2.33 10.93
N PHE A 51 4.03 -1.54 11.37
CA PHE A 51 4.25 -0.17 11.84
C PHE A 51 5.08 -0.13 13.13
N PHE A 52 4.88 -1.09 14.04
CA PHE A 52 5.66 -1.19 15.27
C PHE A 52 7.13 -1.53 14.97
N ASN A 53 7.39 -2.55 14.15
CA ASN A 53 8.76 -2.90 13.76
C ASN A 53 9.44 -1.76 12.98
N SER A 54 8.72 -1.11 12.07
CA SER A 54 9.24 0.03 11.31
C SER A 54 9.55 1.20 12.25
N GLY A 55 8.66 1.49 13.21
CA GLY A 55 8.82 2.53 14.20
C GLY A 55 9.99 2.29 15.15
N LEU A 56 10.16 1.06 15.68
CA LEU A 56 11.30 0.69 16.50
C LEU A 56 12.64 0.74 15.74
N SER A 57 12.60 0.50 14.43
CA SER A 57 13.80 0.55 13.57
C SER A 57 14.21 1.99 13.22
N LEU A 58 13.41 3.01 13.53
CA LEU A 58 13.76 4.41 13.28
C LEU A 58 14.79 4.91 14.30
N LYS A 59 15.97 5.28 13.82
CA LYS A 59 16.98 5.94 14.65
C LYS A 59 16.58 7.39 14.89
N THR A 60 16.81 7.89 16.10
CA THR A 60 16.56 9.29 16.47
C THR A 60 17.37 10.28 15.63
N GLU A 61 18.52 9.86 15.10
CA GLU A 61 19.35 10.64 14.17
C GLU A 61 18.66 10.88 12.83
N GLU A 62 17.94 9.87 12.30
CA GLU A 62 17.15 10.01 11.06
C GLU A 62 16.00 11.00 11.25
N LEU A 63 15.34 10.96 12.42
CA LEU A 63 14.30 11.92 12.79
C LEU A 63 14.84 13.36 12.84
N THR A 64 16.04 13.52 13.41
CA THR A 64 16.69 14.84 13.54
C THR A 64 17.15 15.35 12.18
N SER A 65 17.71 14.48 11.34
CA SER A 65 18.14 14.82 9.98
C SER A 65 16.95 15.22 9.09
N ALA A 66 15.80 14.54 9.24
CA ALA A 66 14.57 14.91 8.54
C ALA A 66 14.08 16.33 8.89
N LEU A 67 14.29 16.79 10.12
CA LEU A 67 13.96 18.16 10.54
C LEU A 67 14.90 19.21 9.93
N VAL A 68 16.15 18.84 9.65
CA VAL A 68 17.17 19.77 9.12
C VAL A 68 16.96 20.06 7.62
N HIS A 69 16.38 19.13 6.85
CA HIS A 69 16.18 19.27 5.41
C HIS A 69 14.75 19.64 4.99
N ILE A 70 14.12 20.55 5.74
CA ILE A 70 12.70 20.93 5.59
C ILE A 70 12.29 21.33 4.15
N ARG A 71 13.17 21.97 3.38
CA ARG A 71 12.86 22.36 1.99
C ARG A 71 12.65 21.16 1.06
N LEU A 72 13.46 20.12 1.22
CA LEU A 72 13.33 18.88 0.44
C LEU A 72 12.08 18.12 0.87
N HIS A 73 11.85 18.01 2.19
CA HIS A 73 10.65 17.36 2.71
C HIS A 73 9.36 18.09 2.29
N LEU A 74 9.32 19.42 2.35
CA LEU A 74 8.17 20.19 1.87
C LEU A 74 7.92 19.99 0.37
N PHE A 75 8.98 19.94 -0.44
CA PHE A 75 8.84 19.67 -1.87
C PHE A 75 8.24 18.29 -2.12
N ILE A 76 8.81 17.24 -1.50
CA ILE A 76 8.30 15.86 -1.62
C ILE A 76 6.87 15.76 -1.09
N GLN A 77 6.54 16.44 0.01
CA GLN A 77 5.22 16.44 0.60
C GLN A 77 4.18 17.09 -0.30
N ILE A 78 4.48 18.25 -0.89
CA ILE A 78 3.58 18.91 -1.84
C ILE A 78 3.42 18.05 -3.10
N PHE A 79 4.52 17.47 -3.58
CA PHE A 79 4.48 16.61 -4.76
C PHE A 79 3.60 15.37 -4.52
N THR A 80 3.72 14.76 -3.35
CA THR A 80 3.02 13.50 -3.01
C THR A 80 1.58 13.74 -2.57
N LEU A 81 1.30 14.78 -1.78
CA LEU A 81 -0.04 15.04 -1.24
C LEU A 81 -0.90 15.96 -2.10
N ALA A 82 -0.31 16.80 -2.94
CA ALA A 82 -1.08 17.73 -3.78
C ALA A 82 -0.94 17.40 -5.27
N PHE A 83 0.28 17.36 -5.79
CA PHE A 83 0.50 17.18 -7.23
C PHE A 83 0.05 15.80 -7.72
N PHE A 84 0.42 14.73 -7.02
CA PHE A 84 0.06 13.37 -7.42
C PHE A 84 -1.47 13.13 -7.36
N PRO A 85 -2.18 13.43 -6.24
CA PRO A 85 -3.64 13.34 -6.20
C PRO A 85 -4.35 14.20 -7.25
N ALA A 86 -3.87 15.43 -7.50
CA ALA A 86 -4.42 16.29 -8.54
C ALA A 86 -4.26 15.69 -9.95
N THR A 87 -3.10 15.08 -10.21
CA THR A 87 -2.82 14.42 -11.49
C THR A 87 -3.71 13.19 -11.70
N ILE A 88 -3.84 12.35 -10.67
CA ILE A 88 -4.74 11.18 -10.70
C ILE A 88 -6.19 11.63 -10.88
N TRP A 89 -6.63 12.65 -10.15
CA TRP A 89 -7.96 13.20 -10.29
C TRP A 89 -8.24 13.68 -11.71
N LEU A 90 -7.33 14.48 -12.29
CA LEU A 90 -7.46 14.95 -13.67
C LEU A 90 -7.50 13.79 -14.68
N PHE A 91 -6.62 12.80 -14.51
CA PHE A 91 -6.58 11.62 -15.36
C PHE A 91 -7.90 10.82 -15.30
N LEU A 92 -8.46 10.63 -14.11
CA LEU A 92 -9.74 9.94 -13.93
C LEU A 92 -10.93 10.76 -14.46
N GLN A 93 -10.88 12.09 -14.41
CA GLN A 93 -11.87 12.96 -15.07
C GLN A 93 -11.86 12.82 -16.59
N ILE A 94 -10.69 12.63 -17.20
CA ILE A 94 -10.59 12.36 -18.65
C ILE A 94 -11.17 10.97 -18.96
N LEU A 95 -10.85 9.97 -18.13
CA LEU A 95 -11.38 8.61 -18.26
C LEU A 95 -12.89 8.53 -18.02
N SER A 96 -13.48 9.39 -17.20
CA SER A 96 -14.93 9.37 -16.93
C SER A 96 -15.79 9.72 -18.15
N VAL A 97 -15.19 10.34 -19.18
CA VAL A 97 -15.84 10.61 -20.47
C VAL A 97 -16.01 9.32 -21.28
N THR A 98 -15.25 8.28 -20.98
CA THR A 98 -15.35 6.96 -21.62
C THR A 98 -16.41 6.09 -20.90
N PRO A 99 -16.93 5.01 -21.50
CA PRO A 99 -17.94 4.14 -20.88
C PRO A 99 -17.39 3.25 -19.75
N VAL A 100 -16.33 3.69 -19.05
CA VAL A 100 -15.74 2.98 -17.91
C VAL A 100 -16.66 3.08 -16.70
N ASN A 101 -16.73 1.99 -15.93
CA ASN A 101 -17.58 1.90 -14.75
C ASN A 101 -17.20 2.95 -13.68
N GLU A 102 -18.19 3.69 -13.19
CA GLU A 102 -17.99 4.77 -12.20
C GLU A 102 -17.40 4.26 -10.87
N TRP A 103 -17.78 3.06 -10.41
CA TRP A 103 -17.23 2.45 -9.19
C TRP A 103 -15.77 2.06 -9.35
N LEU A 104 -15.37 1.62 -10.55
CA LEU A 104 -13.96 1.36 -10.83
C LEU A 104 -13.15 2.66 -10.77
N LEU A 105 -13.66 3.75 -11.34
CA LEU A 105 -13.01 5.06 -11.29
C LEU A 105 -12.91 5.58 -9.85
N LYS A 106 -13.98 5.49 -9.06
CA LYS A 106 -13.98 5.88 -7.64
C LYS A 106 -13.03 5.01 -6.81
N GLY A 107 -12.99 3.71 -7.07
CA GLY A 107 -12.05 2.78 -6.41
C GLY A 107 -10.60 3.14 -6.72
N GLN A 108 -10.27 3.43 -7.98
CA GLN A 108 -8.94 3.88 -8.37
C GLN A 108 -8.58 5.24 -7.77
N GLN A 109 -9.54 6.17 -7.71
CA GLN A 109 -9.32 7.46 -7.07
C GLN A 109 -8.99 7.28 -5.59
N GLN A 110 -9.77 6.47 -4.88
CA GLN A 110 -9.54 6.19 -3.46
C GLN A 110 -8.16 5.53 -3.27
N TYR A 111 -7.88 4.44 -3.97
CA TYR A 111 -6.63 3.70 -3.81
C TYR A 111 -5.37 4.52 -4.14
N LEU A 112 -5.41 5.33 -5.20
CA LEU A 112 -4.24 6.04 -5.70
C LEU A 112 -4.02 7.41 -5.04
N THR A 113 -5.02 8.02 -4.41
CA THR A 113 -4.87 9.36 -3.83
C THR A 113 -4.72 9.36 -2.32
N GLN A 114 -4.96 8.24 -1.66
CA GLN A 114 -4.84 8.11 -0.21
C GLN A 114 -3.39 8.03 0.25
N PRO A 115 -3.03 8.74 1.34
CA PRO A 115 -1.81 8.43 2.07
C PRO A 115 -1.83 6.99 2.55
N LEU A 116 -0.67 6.32 2.51
CA LEU A 116 -0.55 4.89 2.82
C LEU A 116 -1.10 4.58 4.23
N GLU A 117 -0.87 5.46 5.20
CA GLU A 117 -1.39 5.33 6.57
C GLU A 117 -2.92 5.37 6.65
N VAL A 118 -3.59 6.15 5.80
CA VAL A 118 -5.07 6.26 5.76
C VAL A 118 -5.67 5.06 5.04
N PHE A 119 -4.96 4.55 4.03
CA PHE A 119 -5.36 3.35 3.30
C PHE A 119 -5.47 2.13 4.23
N TRP A 120 -4.48 1.90 5.08
CA TRP A 120 -4.52 0.77 6.04
C TRP A 120 -5.66 0.87 7.05
N ALA A 121 -6.07 2.08 7.44
CA ALA A 121 -7.20 2.28 8.35
C ALA A 121 -8.57 2.09 7.67
N SER A 122 -8.60 2.05 6.34
CA SER A 122 -9.81 1.92 5.52
C SER A 122 -10.05 0.49 5.00
N LEU A 123 -9.12 -0.44 5.28
CA LEU A 123 -9.13 -1.86 4.91
C LEU A 123 -9.79 -2.71 5.99
#